data_AF-Q5JD84-F1
#
_entry.id   AF-Q5JD84-F1
#
_cell.length_a   1.000
_cell.length_b   1.000
_cell.length_c   1.000
_cell.angle_alpha   90.00
_cell.angle_beta   90.00
_cell.angle_gamma   90.00
#
_symmetry.space_group_name_H-M   'P 1'
#
loop_
_entity.id
_entity.type
_entity.pdbx_description
1 polymer ?
#
loop_
_entity_poly.entity_id
_entity_poly.type
_entity_poly.pdbx_seq_one_letter_code
_entity_poly.pdbx_strand_id
1 'polypeptide(L)'
;MGKRIIVNGQEKRLPKVFKNEKEPREFLDEVLKRALQEEEYYTEFRGQSFVKLRVNLDKLGVHIDGIDAVEFQFSYNQAKGAYQLITAYPSKGKNVLGYVWDREKQSGKWIRMG
;
A
#
# COMPACT_ATOMS: atom_id res chain seq x y z
N MET A 1 14.12 -16.54 1.79
CA MET A 1 13.92 -15.35 0.92
C MET A 1 12.43 -15.01 0.94
N GLY A 2 12.03 -13.72 1.00
CA GLY A 2 10.60 -13.35 0.99
C GLY A 2 9.92 -13.73 -0.34
N LYS A 3 8.66 -14.20 -0.28
CA LYS A 3 7.88 -14.61 -1.46
C LYS A 3 7.61 -13.42 -2.39
N ARG A 4 7.49 -13.67 -3.69
CA ARG A 4 7.24 -12.67 -4.73
C ARG A 4 5.74 -12.64 -5.02
N ILE A 5 5.13 -11.46 -5.08
CA ILE A 5 3.74 -11.25 -5.50
C ILE A 5 3.72 -10.37 -6.74
N ILE A 6 2.70 -10.49 -7.57
CA ILE A 6 2.51 -9.61 -8.73
C ILE A 6 1.41 -8.60 -8.39
N VAL A 7 1.76 -7.31 -8.43
CA VAL A 7 0.84 -6.18 -8.19
C VAL A 7 0.90 -5.28 -9.41
N ASN A 8 -0.24 -5.09 -10.10
CA ASN A 8 -0.34 -4.32 -11.35
C ASN A 8 0.66 -4.79 -12.44
N GLY A 9 0.84 -6.11 -12.59
CA GLY A 9 1.78 -6.68 -13.55
C GLY A 9 3.25 -6.53 -13.17
N GLN A 10 3.56 -5.94 -12.00
CA GLN A 10 4.92 -5.79 -11.50
C GLN A 10 5.19 -6.78 -10.36
N GLU A 11 6.32 -7.47 -10.44
CA GLU A 11 6.80 -8.34 -9.38
C GLU A 11 7.28 -7.50 -8.18
N LYS A 12 6.54 -7.58 -7.07
CA LYS A 12 6.91 -6.99 -5.79
C LYS A 12 7.28 -8.08 -4.79
N ARG A 13 8.35 -7.87 -4.02
CA ARG A 13 8.77 -8.81 -2.98
C ARG A 13 7.95 -8.57 -1.72
N LEU A 14 7.26 -9.60 -1.22
CA LEU A 14 6.58 -9.52 0.07
C LEU A 14 7.61 -9.22 1.17
N PRO A 15 7.30 -8.30 2.08
CA PRO A 15 8.02 -8.18 3.34
C PRO A 15 8.12 -9.58 3.99
N LYS A 16 9.28 -9.92 4.57
CA LYS A 16 9.52 -11.21 5.27
C LYS A 16 8.54 -11.51 6.42
N VAL A 17 7.65 -10.57 6.72
CA VAL A 17 6.74 -10.54 7.85
C VAL A 17 5.53 -11.45 7.65
N PHE A 18 5.15 -11.72 6.40
CA PHE A 18 4.00 -12.57 6.07
C PHE A 18 4.42 -14.00 5.71
N LYS A 19 3.77 -14.99 6.33
CA LYS A 19 4.05 -16.42 6.14
C LYS A 19 3.39 -17.00 4.89
N ASN A 20 2.28 -16.42 4.44
CA ASN A 20 1.49 -16.88 3.30
C ASN A 20 0.81 -15.71 2.56
N GLU A 21 0.10 -15.97 1.47
CA GLU A 21 -0.58 -14.94 0.66
C GLU A 21 -1.90 -14.44 1.27
N LYS A 22 -2.45 -15.15 2.26
CA LYS A 22 -3.67 -14.77 2.96
C LYS A 22 -3.41 -13.65 3.97
N GLU A 23 -2.31 -13.74 4.72
CA GLU A 23 -1.94 -12.75 5.74
C GLU A 23 -1.80 -11.31 5.20
N PRO A 24 -1.17 -11.04 4.03
CA PRO A 24 -1.14 -9.72 3.42
C PRO A 24 -2.53 -9.16 3.12
N ARG A 25 -3.45 -10.02 2.66
CA ARG A 25 -4.81 -9.59 2.32
C ARG A 25 -5.60 -9.23 3.57
N GLU A 26 -5.55 -10.08 4.59
CA GLU A 26 -6.20 -9.82 5.89
C GLU A 26 -5.64 -8.54 6.53
N PHE A 27 -4.33 -8.35 6.47
CA PHE A 27 -3.68 -7.12 6.93
C PHE A 27 -4.18 -5.88 6.17
N LEU A 28 -4.21 -5.92 4.83
CA LEU A 28 -4.67 -4.79 4.02
C LEU A 28 -6.16 -4.49 4.26
N ASP A 29 -7.00 -5.51 4.41
CA ASP A 29 -8.43 -5.35 4.72
C ASP A 29 -8.62 -4.73 6.11
N GLU A 30 -7.85 -5.16 7.11
CA GLU A 30 -7.90 -4.59 8.47
C GLU A 30 -7.48 -3.11 8.48
N VAL A 31 -6.35 -2.79 7.84
CA VAL A 31 -5.84 -1.42 7.75
C VAL A 31 -6.85 -0.52 7.05
N LEU A 32 -7.43 -0.98 5.93
CA LEU A 32 -8.42 -0.20 5.20
C LEU A 32 -9.69 0.01 6.02
N LYS A 33 -10.18 -1.03 6.71
CA LYS A 33 -11.37 -0.94 7.55
C LYS A 33 -11.20 0.09 8.66
N ARG A 34 -10.05 0.09 9.35
CA ARG A 34 -9.74 1.08 10.39
C ARG A 34 -9.55 2.47 9.79
N ALA A 35 -8.85 2.60 8.66
CA ALA A 35 -8.68 3.88 7.98
C ALA A 35 -10.03 4.53 7.64
N LEU A 36 -10.97 3.79 7.07
CA LEU A 36 -12.28 4.32 6.68
C LEU A 36 -13.19 4.70 7.86
N GLN A 37 -12.82 4.36 9.11
CA GLN A 37 -13.52 4.85 10.31
C GLN A 37 -13.04 6.24 10.74
N GLU A 38 -11.88 6.69 10.27
CA GLU A 38 -11.35 8.03 10.53
C GLU A 38 -11.84 9.01 9.47
N GLU A 39 -12.33 10.16 9.92
CA GLU A 39 -12.87 11.20 9.03
C GLU A 39 -11.81 11.71 8.03
N GLU A 40 -10.55 11.83 8.46
CA GLU A 40 -9.40 12.23 7.64
C GLU A 40 -9.32 11.42 6.35
N TYR A 41 -9.51 10.10 6.42
CA TYR A 41 -9.33 9.21 5.27
C TYR A 41 -10.61 9.05 4.44
N TYR A 42 -11.79 9.09 5.05
CA TYR A 42 -13.05 8.99 4.33
C TYR A 42 -13.33 10.23 3.46
N THR A 43 -12.89 11.42 3.89
CA THR A 43 -13.12 12.68 3.17
C THR A 43 -12.40 12.75 1.82
N GLU A 44 -11.34 11.98 1.61
CA GLU A 44 -10.62 11.86 0.34
C GLU A 44 -11.49 11.32 -0.81
N PHE A 45 -12.58 10.62 -0.51
CA PHE A 45 -13.48 10.03 -1.51
C PHE A 45 -14.51 11.01 -2.09
N ARG A 46 -14.45 12.30 -1.77
CA ARG A 46 -15.44 13.29 -2.21
C ARG A 46 -15.20 13.74 -3.66
N GLY A 47 -15.89 13.07 -4.59
CA GLY A 47 -16.05 13.52 -5.98
C GLY A 47 -14.86 13.28 -6.92
N GLN A 48 -13.87 12.51 -6.51
CA GLN A 48 -12.67 12.25 -7.30
C GLN A 48 -12.85 10.99 -8.17
N SER A 49 -12.42 11.02 -9.43
CA SER A 49 -12.40 9.82 -10.27
C SER A 49 -11.34 8.81 -9.83
N PHE A 50 -10.33 9.27 -9.08
CA PHE A 50 -9.22 8.48 -8.58
C PHE A 50 -8.82 8.99 -7.19
N VAL A 51 -8.61 8.07 -6.24
CA VAL A 51 -8.24 8.39 -4.85
C VAL A 51 -6.98 7.63 -4.49
N LYS A 52 -5.98 8.35 -3.97
CA LYS A 52 -4.72 7.79 -3.47
C LYS A 52 -4.66 7.96 -1.96
N LEU A 53 -5.02 6.91 -1.23
CA LEU A 53 -5.10 6.93 0.23
C LEU A 53 -3.81 6.39 0.85
N ARG A 54 -3.03 7.25 1.49
CA ARG A 54 -1.85 6.84 2.27
C ARG A 54 -2.21 6.75 3.75
N VAL A 55 -2.16 5.54 4.29
CA VAL A 55 -2.53 5.23 5.67
C VAL A 55 -1.27 4.96 6.47
N ASN A 56 -1.04 5.77 7.51
CA ASN A 56 0.04 5.53 8.48
C ASN A 56 -0.46 4.53 9.55
N LEU A 57 0.27 3.44 9.75
CA LEU A 57 -0.18 2.35 10.63
C LEU A 57 -0.20 2.76 12.10
N ASP A 58 0.77 3.58 12.53
CA ASP A 58 0.85 4.11 13.89
C ASP A 58 -0.40 4.91 14.27
N LYS A 59 -0.98 5.67 13.33
CA LYS A 59 -2.23 6.43 13.54
C LYS A 59 -3.43 5.51 13.81
N LEU A 60 -3.41 4.28 13.30
CA LEU A 60 -4.50 3.31 13.44
C LEU A 60 -4.28 2.31 14.59
N GLY A 61 -3.22 2.49 15.37
CA GLY A 61 -2.81 1.52 16.40
C GLY A 61 -2.51 0.14 15.81
N VAL A 62 -2.11 0.08 14.54
CA VAL A 62 -1.69 -1.16 13.87
C VAL A 62 -0.16 -1.17 13.87
N HIS A 63 0.44 -2.26 14.33
CA HIS A 63 1.90 -2.39 14.31
C HIS A 63 2.30 -3.62 13.51
N ILE A 64 3.01 -3.40 12.40
CA ILE A 64 3.68 -4.47 11.67
C ILE A 64 5.15 -4.12 11.55
N ASP A 65 5.98 -5.05 11.98
CA ASP A 65 7.41 -4.83 12.10
C ASP A 65 8.05 -4.51 10.73
N GLY A 66 8.43 -3.25 10.56
CA GLY A 66 9.06 -2.71 9.37
C GLY A 66 8.15 -2.38 8.19
N ILE A 67 6.86 -2.24 8.45
CA ILE A 67 5.95 -1.49 7.59
C ILE A 67 5.38 -0.35 8.44
N ASP A 68 5.49 0.87 7.95
CA ASP A 68 5.04 2.06 8.68
C ASP A 68 3.80 2.68 8.01
N ALA A 69 3.65 2.47 6.71
CA ALA A 69 2.51 2.98 5.95
C ALA A 69 2.10 2.04 4.81
N VAL A 70 0.82 2.09 4.48
CA VAL A 70 0.20 1.39 3.33
C VAL A 70 -0.44 2.43 2.43
N GLU A 71 -0.30 2.24 1.13
CA GLU A 71 -1.01 3.03 0.13
C GLU A 71 -2.10 2.19 -0.53
N PHE A 72 -3.31 2.74 -0.61
CA PHE A 72 -4.44 2.20 -1.35
C PHE A 72 -4.79 3.14 -2.50
N GLN A 73 -5.04 2.59 -3.67
CA GLN A 73 -5.47 3.36 -4.84
C GLN A 73 -6.83 2.87 -5.30
N PHE A 74 -7.76 3.81 -5.44
CA PHE A 74 -9.13 3.54 -5.86
C PHE A 74 -9.45 4.29 -7.15
N SER A 75 -10.27 3.69 -7.99
CA SER A 75 -10.93 4.36 -9.11
C SER A 75 -12.43 4.36 -8.91
N TYR A 76 -13.09 5.47 -9.19
CA TYR A 76 -14.54 5.53 -9.22
C TYR A 76 -15.07 4.84 -10.48
N ASN A 77 -15.84 3.78 -10.31
CA ASN A 77 -16.54 3.12 -11.39
C ASN A 77 -17.93 3.76 -11.54
N GLN A 78 -18.10 4.62 -12.55
CA GLN A 78 -19.36 5.31 -12.82
C GLN A 78 -20.51 4.32 -13.10
N ALA A 79 -20.25 3.22 -13.81
CA ALA A 79 -21.28 2.22 -14.13
C ALA A 79 -21.81 1.50 -12.88
N LYS A 80 -20.99 1.38 -11.83
CA LYS A 80 -21.36 0.75 -10.55
C LYS A 80 -21.68 1.76 -9.46
N GLY A 81 -21.50 3.05 -9.72
CA GLY A 81 -21.67 4.13 -8.74
C GLY A 81 -20.75 4.02 -7.52
N ALA A 82 -19.61 3.32 -7.62
CA ALA A 82 -18.80 2.96 -6.46
C ALA A 82 -17.30 3.00 -6.73
N TYR A 83 -16.51 3.31 -5.70
CA TYR A 83 -15.06 3.19 -5.74
C TYR A 83 -14.63 1.72 -5.72
N GLN A 84 -13.65 1.39 -6.55
CA GLN A 84 -13.05 0.07 -6.61
C GLN A 84 -11.56 0.16 -6.27
N LEU A 85 -11.09 -0.73 -5.40
CA LEU A 85 -9.66 -0.85 -5.09
C LEU A 85 -8.93 -1.38 -6.32
N ILE A 86 -7.99 -0.60 -6.84
CA ILE A 86 -7.13 -0.99 -7.96
C ILE A 86 -5.90 -1.70 -7.43
N THR A 87 -5.25 -1.11 -6.43
CA THR A 87 -4.02 -1.65 -5.85
C THR A 87 -3.85 -1.20 -4.41
N ALA A 88 -3.17 -2.03 -3.62
CA ALA A 88 -2.77 -1.71 -2.27
C ALA A 88 -1.38 -2.29 -2.00
N TYR A 89 -0.50 -1.52 -1.36
CA TYR A 89 0.85 -1.98 -1.05
C TYR A 89 1.49 -1.19 0.09
N PRO A 90 2.38 -1.83 0.89
CA PRO A 90 3.26 -1.13 1.82
C PRO A 90 4.08 -0.05 1.11
N SER A 91 4.04 1.19 1.60
CA SER A 91 4.68 2.35 0.97
C SER A 91 5.84 2.94 1.77
N LYS A 92 5.96 2.59 3.06
CA LYS A 92 7.05 3.02 3.94
C LYS A 92 7.42 1.95 4.96
N GLY A 93 8.70 1.87 5.34
CA GLY A 93 9.20 1.04 6.44
C GLY A 93 10.47 0.28 6.10
N LYS A 94 11.24 -0.13 7.13
CA LYS A 94 12.53 -0.84 6.97
C LYS A 94 12.46 -2.13 6.12
N ASN A 95 11.28 -2.72 5.95
CA ASN A 95 11.05 -3.91 5.13
C ASN A 95 10.40 -3.60 3.76
N VAL A 96 10.18 -2.32 3.44
CA VAL A 96 9.65 -1.84 2.16
C VAL A 96 10.80 -1.37 1.27
N LEU A 97 10.90 -1.95 0.07
CA LEU A 97 11.87 -1.52 -0.94
C LEU A 97 11.25 -0.42 -1.81
N GLY A 98 11.91 0.74 -1.87
CA GLY A 98 11.66 1.79 -2.86
C GLY A 98 12.68 1.69 -4.00
N TYR A 99 12.26 2.03 -5.21
CA TYR A 99 13.15 2.13 -6.36
C TYR A 99 13.65 3.57 -6.49
N VAL A 100 14.96 3.75 -6.37
CA VAL A 100 15.60 5.06 -6.58
C VAL A 100 16.37 5.03 -7.88
N TRP A 101 16.03 5.96 -8.77
CA TRP A 101 16.74 6.19 -10.01
C TRP A 101 17.94 7.11 -9.77
N ASP A 102 19.13 6.61 -10.08
CA ASP A 102 20.36 7.38 -10.08
C ASP A 102 20.56 7.94 -11.50
N ARG A 103 20.37 9.27 -11.65
CA ARG A 103 20.48 9.93 -12.96
C ARG A 103 21.90 9.87 -13.51
N GLU A 104 22.91 9.95 -12.66
CA GLU A 104 24.32 9.97 -13.10
C GLU A 104 24.75 8.60 -13.60
N LYS A 105 24.28 7.53 -12.94
CA LYS A 105 24.61 6.14 -13.30
C LYS A 105 23.66 5.53 -14.32
N GLN A 106 22.67 6.29 -14.80
CA GLN A 106 21.58 5.82 -15.66
C GLN A 106 21.02 4.44 -15.25
N SER A 107 20.92 4.22 -13.94
CA SER A 107 20.52 2.94 -13.39
C SER A 107 19.76 3.17 -12.09
N GLY A 108 18.90 2.22 -11.73
CA GLY A 108 18.16 2.29 -10.49
C GLY A 108 18.49 1.15 -9.55
N LYS A 109 18.34 1.42 -8.26
CA LYS A 109 18.54 0.45 -7.19
C LYS A 109 17.35 0.41 -6.26
N TRP A 110 17.08 -0.79 -5.76
CA TRP A 110 16.11 -0.99 -4.69
C TRP A 110 16.77 -0.68 -3.35
N ILE A 111 16.21 0.25 -2.58
CA ILE A 111 16.68 0.61 -1.24
C ILE A 111 15.55 0.47 -0.22
N ARG A 112 15.90 0.27 1.05
CA ARG A 112 14.91 0.29 2.14
C ARG A 112 14.45 1.74 2.37
N MET A 113 13.14 1.94 2.44
CA MET A 113 12.53 3.24 2.70
C MET A 113 12.42 3.46 4.21
N GLY A 114 13.27 4.33 4.78
CA GLY A 114 13.22 4.75 6.19
C GLY A 114 12.19 5.85 6.45
#